data_AF-A0A1H2UVK6-F1
#
_entry.id   AF-A0A1H2UVK6-F1
#
_cell.length_a   1.000
_cell.length_b   1.000
_cell.length_c   1.000
_cell.angle_alpha   90.00
_cell.angle_beta   90.00
_cell.angle_gamma   90.00
#
_symmetry.space_group_name_H-M   'P 1'
#
loop_
_entity.id
_entity.type
_entity.pdbx_description
1 polymer ?
#
loop_
_entity_poly.entity_id
_entity_poly.type
_entity_poly.pdbx_seq_one_letter_code
_entity_poly.pdbx_strand_id
1 'polypeptide(L)'
;MLKTPLYLLIITAMTTMLGTSSAFGDSNAIDDIAVIKNIGSHEYEPPPSGKLSQNQVEEFIVITEKAEELENKYSGDTHRKRLALIEAVFSEEGNWAEYQWVHSQLRQVAITSQVNVEHRDAANRHNSQLFETYQNRLQPLLQ
;
A
#
# COMPACT_ATOMS: atom_id res chain seq x y z
N MET A 1 33.54 24.88 -24.42
CA MET A 1 33.08 23.52 -24.13
C MET A 1 32.26 23.55 -22.84
N LEU A 2 30.94 23.61 -22.96
CA LEU A 2 29.99 23.63 -21.84
C LEU A 2 28.98 22.52 -22.09
N LYS A 3 28.96 21.51 -21.20
CA LYS A 3 27.89 20.52 -21.12
C LYS A 3 27.15 20.78 -19.81
N THR A 4 26.03 21.48 -19.89
CA THR A 4 25.00 21.49 -18.86
C THR A 4 24.16 20.20 -18.99
N PRO A 5 23.88 19.46 -17.90
CA PRO A 5 23.07 18.25 -17.96
C PRO A 5 21.59 18.59 -18.10
N LEU A 6 20.95 17.86 -19.01
CA LEU A 6 19.57 17.95 -19.46
C LEU A 6 18.60 17.34 -18.42
N TYR A 7 18.60 17.84 -17.18
CA TYR A 7 17.71 17.35 -16.10
C TYR A 7 16.72 18.39 -15.57
N LEU A 8 16.52 19.49 -16.32
CA LEU A 8 15.68 20.61 -15.90
C LEU A 8 14.51 20.91 -16.85
N LEU A 9 14.04 19.90 -17.61
CA LEU A 9 13.01 20.11 -18.65
C LEU A 9 11.82 19.14 -18.60
N ILE A 10 11.61 18.47 -17.47
CA ILE A 10 10.37 17.71 -17.21
C ILE A 10 9.52 18.36 -16.10
N ILE A 11 10.08 19.30 -15.32
CA ILE A 11 9.34 19.95 -14.22
C ILE A 11 8.43 21.10 -14.72
N THR A 12 8.63 21.61 -15.94
CA THR A 12 7.97 22.84 -16.42
C THR A 12 6.63 22.62 -17.16
N ALA A 13 6.12 21.39 -17.30
CA ALA A 13 4.91 21.11 -18.08
C ALA A 13 3.65 20.76 -17.26
N MET A 14 3.65 20.93 -15.93
CA MET A 14 2.45 20.72 -15.10
C MET A 14 2.12 21.90 -14.17
N THR A 15 2.44 23.14 -14.58
CA THR A 15 2.15 24.34 -13.77
C THR A 15 1.12 25.28 -14.40
N THR A 16 0.47 24.88 -15.49
CA THR A 16 -0.59 25.69 -16.13
C THR A 16 -1.83 24.87 -16.42
N MET A 17 -2.53 24.46 -15.36
CA MET A 17 -4.00 24.32 -15.34
C MET A 17 -4.52 24.67 -13.94
N LEU A 18 -4.24 25.89 -13.49
CA LEU A 18 -5.05 26.57 -12.46
C LEU A 18 -6.27 27.17 -13.17
N GLY A 19 -7.25 26.30 -13.44
CA GLY A 19 -8.61 26.69 -13.77
C GLY A 19 -9.42 26.71 -12.48
N THR A 20 -9.78 27.90 -12.04
CA THR A 20 -10.68 28.15 -10.91
C THR A 20 -12.06 27.53 -11.15
N SER A 21 -12.44 26.54 -10.36
CA SER A 21 -13.85 26.21 -10.11
C SER A 21 -14.03 25.84 -8.63
N SER A 22 -14.16 26.86 -7.81
CA SER A 22 -14.79 26.76 -6.49
C SER A 22 -16.27 26.42 -6.68
N ALA A 23 -16.60 25.13 -6.69
CA ALA A 23 -17.99 24.66 -6.82
C ALA A 23 -18.24 23.21 -6.34
N PHE A 24 -17.50 22.64 -5.39
CA PHE A 24 -17.96 21.43 -4.68
C PHE A 24 -17.48 21.49 -3.23
N GLY A 25 -18.43 21.59 -2.30
CA GLY A 25 -18.15 21.57 -0.88
C GLY A 25 -17.81 20.16 -0.41
N ASP A 26 -16.68 20.03 0.27
CA ASP A 26 -16.59 19.35 1.56
C ASP A 26 -15.24 19.75 2.18
N SER A 27 -15.25 20.33 3.38
CA SER A 27 -14.06 20.79 4.11
C SER A 27 -13.23 19.65 4.70
N ASN A 28 -13.55 18.40 4.35
CA ASN A 28 -12.87 17.18 4.77
C ASN A 28 -12.10 16.49 3.63
N ALA A 29 -11.92 17.17 2.48
CA ALA A 29 -11.03 16.66 1.45
C ALA A 29 -9.60 16.61 2.01
N ILE A 30 -9.18 15.40 2.40
CA ILE A 30 -7.78 15.08 2.65
C ILE A 30 -6.97 15.66 1.48
N ASP A 31 -5.91 16.42 1.79
CA ASP A 31 -5.00 16.93 0.77
C ASP A 31 -4.26 15.73 0.18
N ASP A 32 -4.82 15.18 -0.90
CA ASP A 32 -4.32 13.98 -1.58
C ASP A 32 -2.81 14.10 -1.89
N ILE A 33 -2.34 15.31 -2.22
CA ILE A 33 -0.92 15.56 -2.52
C ILE A 33 -0.08 15.45 -1.25
N ALA A 34 -0.54 16.01 -0.13
CA ALA A 34 0.15 15.91 1.14
C ALA A 34 0.23 14.45 1.63
N VAL A 35 -0.86 13.69 1.50
CA VAL A 35 -0.87 12.27 1.90
C VAL A 35 0.04 11.44 1.03
N ILE A 36 -0.03 11.57 -0.31
CA ILE A 36 0.85 10.85 -1.23
C ILE A 36 2.33 11.17 -0.95
N LYS A 37 2.66 12.44 -0.64
CA LYS A 37 4.04 12.82 -0.28
C LYS A 37 4.48 12.20 1.05
N ASN A 38 3.60 12.19 2.04
CA ASN A 38 3.89 11.62 3.35
C ASN A 38 4.19 10.12 3.23
N ILE A 39 3.27 9.34 2.63
CA ILE A 39 3.47 7.90 2.48
C ILE A 39 4.63 7.54 1.55
N GLY A 40 4.91 8.37 0.53
CA GLY A 40 6.03 8.19 -0.39
C GLY A 40 7.41 8.39 0.26
N SER A 41 7.46 8.96 1.46
CA SER A 41 8.68 9.13 2.25
C SER A 41 8.89 8.05 3.31
N HIS A 42 7.92 7.13 3.46
CA HIS A 42 8.04 6.04 4.43
C HIS A 42 9.15 5.08 4.01
N GLU A 43 10.11 4.91 4.91
CA GLU A 43 11.14 3.88 4.81
C GLU A 43 10.82 2.75 5.78
N TYR A 44 11.19 1.54 5.41
CA TYR A 44 11.05 0.36 6.24
C TYR A 44 12.22 -0.57 5.96
N GLU A 45 12.86 -1.06 7.01
CA GLU A 45 13.94 -2.04 6.93
C GLU A 45 13.36 -3.41 7.27
N PRO A 46 13.19 -4.32 6.28
CA PRO A 46 12.66 -5.64 6.54
C PRO A 46 13.55 -6.43 7.51
N PRO A 47 12.96 -7.30 8.34
CA PRO A 47 13.74 -8.15 9.21
C PRO A 47 14.67 -9.05 8.37
N PRO A 48 15.95 -9.19 8.74
CA PRO A 48 16.91 -10.00 7.97
C PRO A 48 16.53 -11.48 7.93
N SER A 49 15.65 -11.92 8.84
CA SER A 49 15.10 -13.27 8.86
C SER A 49 14.05 -13.51 7.77
N GLY A 50 13.51 -12.46 7.13
CA GLY A 50 12.39 -12.54 6.19
C GLY A 50 11.06 -12.97 6.82
N LYS A 51 11.00 -13.12 8.15
CA LYS A 51 9.82 -13.59 8.87
C LYS A 51 8.87 -12.44 9.16
N LEU A 52 7.60 -12.64 8.83
CA LEU A 52 6.51 -11.79 9.28
C LEU A 52 6.29 -12.00 10.78
N SER A 53 5.99 -10.91 11.48
CA SER A 53 5.42 -10.98 12.83
C SER A 53 3.89 -11.11 12.75
N GLN A 54 3.26 -11.54 13.85
CA GLN A 54 1.81 -11.58 13.95
C GLN A 54 1.20 -10.18 13.81
N ASN A 55 1.75 -9.19 14.51
CA ASN A 55 1.27 -7.80 14.47
C ASN A 55 1.29 -7.23 13.04
N GLN A 56 2.34 -7.52 12.27
CA GLN A 56 2.43 -7.10 10.87
C GLN A 56 1.31 -7.65 10.00
N VAL A 57 0.93 -8.91 10.24
CA VAL A 57 -0.17 -9.53 9.50
C VAL A 57 -1.51 -8.95 9.95
N GLU A 58 -1.70 -8.72 11.25
CA GLU A 58 -2.92 -8.11 11.79
C GLU A 58 -3.12 -6.68 11.29
N GLU A 59 -2.06 -5.86 11.32
CA GLU A 59 -2.06 -4.49 10.81
C GLU A 59 -2.36 -4.45 9.31
N PHE A 60 -1.71 -5.34 8.53
CA PHE A 60 -2.01 -5.49 7.11
C PHE A 60 -3.50 -5.76 6.89
N ILE A 61 -4.08 -6.71 7.63
CA ILE A 61 -5.50 -7.06 7.49
C ILE A 61 -6.40 -5.85 7.83
N VAL A 62 -6.14 -5.16 8.94
CA VAL A 62 -6.95 -3.98 9.35
C VAL A 62 -6.90 -2.90 8.28
N ILE A 63 -5.72 -2.60 7.76
CA ILE A 63 -5.54 -1.60 6.69
C ILE A 63 -6.27 -2.01 5.42
N THR A 64 -6.17 -3.27 4.98
CA THR A 64 -6.83 -3.70 3.74
C THR A 64 -8.35 -3.79 3.89
N GLU A 65 -8.87 -4.28 5.02
CA GLU A 65 -10.30 -4.24 5.35
C GLU A 65 -10.81 -2.78 5.33
N LYS A 66 -10.04 -1.85 5.89
CA LYS A 66 -10.37 -0.42 5.86
C LYS A 66 -10.37 0.16 4.44
N ALA A 67 -9.41 -0.26 3.61
CA ALA A 67 -9.35 0.15 2.22
C ALA A 67 -10.61 -0.31 1.46
N GLU A 68 -11.07 -1.54 1.66
CA GLU A 68 -12.32 -2.04 1.06
C GLU A 68 -13.55 -1.23 1.50
N GLU A 69 -13.65 -0.88 2.78
CA GLU A 69 -14.71 0.00 3.30
C GLU A 69 -14.72 1.36 2.57
N LEU A 70 -13.53 1.98 2.43
CA LEU A 70 -13.36 3.25 1.77
C LEU A 70 -13.67 3.16 0.27
N GLU A 71 -13.24 2.09 -0.40
CA GLU A 71 -13.56 1.87 -1.81
C GLU A 71 -15.07 1.77 -2.06
N ASN A 72 -15.79 1.08 -1.17
CA ASN A 72 -17.25 0.97 -1.25
C ASN A 72 -17.93 2.32 -0.98
N LYS A 73 -17.43 3.06 0.01
CA LYS A 73 -17.88 4.43 0.31
C LYS A 73 -17.67 5.37 -0.89
N TYR A 74 -16.58 5.19 -1.63
CA TYR A 74 -16.22 5.99 -2.80
C TYR A 74 -16.72 5.43 -4.14
N SER A 75 -17.70 4.51 -4.12
CA SER A 75 -18.25 3.88 -5.34
C SER A 75 -18.71 4.87 -6.43
N GLY A 76 -19.10 6.10 -6.06
CA GLY A 76 -19.46 7.17 -7.00
C GLY A 76 -18.31 8.09 -7.45
N ASP A 77 -17.13 7.99 -6.82
CA ASP A 77 -15.96 8.82 -7.08
C ASP A 77 -14.76 7.94 -7.45
N THR A 78 -14.51 7.84 -8.76
CA THR A 78 -13.42 7.00 -9.30
C THR A 78 -12.04 7.45 -8.82
N HIS A 79 -11.84 8.75 -8.59
CA HIS A 79 -10.55 9.28 -8.14
C HIS A 79 -10.31 8.90 -6.68
N ARG A 80 -11.27 9.15 -5.79
CA ARG A 80 -11.18 8.76 -4.38
C ARG A 80 -11.05 7.25 -4.19
N LYS A 81 -11.77 6.45 -5.00
CA LYS A 81 -11.64 4.99 -4.97
C LYS A 81 -10.19 4.53 -5.21
N ARG A 82 -9.45 5.17 -6.13
CA ARG A 82 -8.03 4.84 -6.39
C ARG A 82 -7.10 5.19 -5.22
N LEU A 83 -7.52 6.08 -4.33
CA LEU A 83 -6.75 6.52 -3.17
C LEU A 83 -7.15 5.81 -1.87
N ALA A 84 -8.18 4.97 -1.88
CA ALA A 84 -8.73 4.32 -0.70
C ALA A 84 -7.68 3.58 0.14
N LEU A 85 -6.76 2.85 -0.52
CA LEU A 85 -5.68 2.15 0.18
C LEU A 85 -4.67 3.11 0.83
N ILE A 86 -4.32 4.19 0.15
CA ILE A 86 -3.39 5.20 0.67
C ILE A 86 -4.01 5.90 1.88
N GLU A 87 -5.29 6.24 1.78
CA GLU A 87 -6.07 6.82 2.86
C GLU A 87 -6.18 5.88 4.05
N ALA A 88 -6.42 4.57 3.82
CA ALA A 88 -6.47 3.57 4.87
C ALA A 88 -5.13 3.43 5.61
N VAL A 89 -4.02 3.34 4.88
CA VAL A 89 -2.68 3.29 5.49
C VAL A 89 -2.44 4.54 6.33
N PHE A 90 -2.79 5.72 5.82
CA PHE A 90 -2.64 6.97 6.55
C PHE A 90 -3.53 7.03 7.79
N SER A 91 -4.80 6.61 7.70
CA SER A 91 -5.76 6.70 8.81
C SER A 91 -5.45 5.73 9.95
N GLU A 92 -4.84 4.58 9.65
CA GLU A 92 -4.41 3.60 10.64
C GLU A 92 -2.97 3.86 11.14
N GLU A 93 -2.39 5.03 10.82
CA GLU A 93 -1.01 5.40 11.16
C GLU A 93 0.05 4.39 10.66
N GLY A 94 -0.29 3.64 9.62
CA GLY A 94 0.53 2.56 9.09
C GLY A 94 1.73 3.03 8.27
N ASN A 95 2.76 2.20 8.21
CA ASN A 95 3.91 2.44 7.33
C ASN A 95 3.64 1.85 5.94
N TRP A 96 3.77 2.69 4.90
CA TRP A 96 3.47 2.28 3.52
C TRP A 96 4.49 1.27 2.99
N ALA A 97 5.78 1.47 3.28
CA ALA A 97 6.83 0.57 2.85
C ALA A 97 6.72 -0.80 3.55
N GLU A 98 6.34 -0.81 4.83
CA GLU A 98 6.04 -2.03 5.57
C GLU A 98 4.83 -2.75 4.99
N TYR A 99 3.71 -2.05 4.77
CA TYR A 99 2.50 -2.62 4.16
C TYR A 99 2.82 -3.29 2.82
N GLN A 100 3.58 -2.63 1.94
CA GLN A 100 3.98 -3.19 0.64
C GLN A 100 4.85 -4.43 0.80
N TRP A 101 5.77 -4.42 1.76
CA TRP A 101 6.62 -5.58 2.04
C TRP A 101 5.81 -6.76 2.57
N VAL A 102 4.94 -6.55 3.57
CA VAL A 102 4.07 -7.58 4.14
C VAL A 102 3.15 -8.17 3.06
N HIS A 103 2.53 -7.31 2.25
CA HIS A 103 1.71 -7.74 1.11
C HIS A 103 2.49 -8.66 0.17
N SER A 104 3.73 -8.29 -0.18
CA SER A 104 4.59 -9.11 -1.05
C SER A 104 4.88 -10.48 -0.45
N GLN A 105 5.20 -10.56 0.85
CA GLN A 105 5.45 -11.82 1.55
C GLN A 105 4.21 -12.71 1.60
N LEU A 106 3.05 -12.13 1.95
CA LEU A 106 1.78 -12.86 2.03
C LEU A 106 1.33 -13.37 0.65
N ARG A 107 1.50 -12.57 -0.41
CA ARG A 107 1.20 -12.99 -1.78
C ARG A 107 2.11 -14.12 -2.26
N GLN A 108 3.41 -14.06 -1.94
CA GLN A 108 4.34 -15.14 -2.24
C GLN A 108 3.89 -16.44 -1.57
N VAL A 109 3.50 -16.39 -0.29
CA VAL A 109 2.96 -17.55 0.42
C VAL A 109 1.67 -18.05 -0.21
N ALA A 110 0.72 -17.17 -0.54
CA ALA A 110 -0.54 -17.56 -1.17
C ALA A 110 -0.33 -18.31 -2.49
N ILE A 111 0.59 -17.84 -3.34
CA ILE A 111 0.95 -18.50 -4.61
C ILE A 111 1.69 -19.82 -4.36
N THR A 112 2.69 -19.82 -3.48
CA THR A 112 3.57 -20.97 -3.27
C THR A 112 2.94 -22.06 -2.41
N SER A 113 1.90 -21.75 -1.62
CA SER A 113 1.11 -22.70 -0.84
C SER A 113 0.59 -23.87 -1.68
N GLN A 114 0.34 -23.63 -2.98
CA GLN A 114 -0.18 -24.60 -3.94
C GLN A 114 0.91 -25.52 -4.53
N VAL A 115 2.19 -25.27 -4.24
CA VAL A 115 3.35 -25.99 -4.82
C VAL A 115 4.15 -26.69 -3.72
N ASN A 116 4.67 -27.89 -4.04
CA ASN A 116 5.22 -28.83 -3.08
C ASN A 116 6.38 -28.25 -2.23
N VAL A 117 6.37 -28.60 -0.93
CA VAL A 117 6.92 -27.83 0.20
C VAL A 117 8.36 -28.17 0.56
N GLU A 118 8.94 -29.23 -0.03
CA GLU A 118 10.19 -29.86 0.41
C GLU A 118 11.42 -28.93 0.43
N HIS A 119 11.40 -27.80 -0.29
CA HIS A 119 12.54 -26.89 -0.39
C HIS A 119 12.27 -25.48 0.14
N ARG A 120 11.19 -25.26 0.92
CA ARG A 120 10.94 -23.93 1.52
C ARG A 120 12.00 -23.62 2.57
N ASP A 121 12.56 -22.41 2.54
CA ASP A 121 13.42 -21.90 3.61
C ASP A 121 12.63 -21.66 4.92
N ALA A 122 13.34 -21.30 5.99
CA ALA A 122 12.74 -21.10 7.31
C ALA A 122 11.76 -19.91 7.38
N ALA A 123 11.95 -18.88 6.56
CA ALA A 123 11.09 -17.71 6.52
C ALA A 123 9.76 -18.07 5.84
N ASN A 124 9.83 -18.72 4.69
CA ASN A 124 8.68 -19.19 3.93
C ASN A 124 7.81 -20.15 4.75
N ARG A 125 8.41 -21.08 5.50
CA ARG A 125 7.63 -21.97 6.39
C ARG A 125 6.92 -21.21 7.51
N HIS A 126 7.61 -20.27 8.16
CA HIS A 126 7.03 -19.43 9.20
C HIS A 126 5.88 -18.56 8.66
N ASN A 127 6.10 -17.88 7.54
CA ASN A 127 5.10 -17.03 6.90
C ASN A 127 3.90 -17.86 6.40
N SER A 128 4.12 -19.11 5.98
CA SER A 128 3.04 -20.06 5.64
C SER A 128 2.16 -20.38 6.84
N GLN A 129 2.75 -20.63 8.01
CA GLN A 129 1.99 -20.90 9.23
C GLN A 129 1.14 -19.70 9.67
N LEU A 130 1.68 -18.49 9.56
CA LEU A 130 0.90 -17.26 9.81
C LEU A 130 -0.22 -17.12 8.79
N PHE A 131 0.06 -17.31 7.50
CA PHE A 131 -0.96 -17.25 6.47
C PHE A 131 -2.10 -18.25 6.72
N GLU A 132 -1.79 -19.49 7.07
CA GLU A 132 -2.78 -20.52 7.42
C GLU A 132 -3.62 -20.11 8.63
N THR A 133 -3.00 -19.51 9.65
CA THR A 133 -3.68 -19.01 10.86
C THR A 133 -4.72 -17.93 10.51
N TYR A 134 -4.42 -17.06 9.54
CA TYR A 134 -5.31 -15.96 9.12
C TYR A 134 -6.01 -16.22 7.77
N GLN A 135 -6.00 -17.45 7.26
CA GLN A 135 -6.37 -17.75 5.87
C GLN A 135 -7.74 -17.20 5.47
N ASN A 136 -8.74 -17.34 6.34
CA ASN A 136 -10.11 -16.89 6.07
C ASN A 136 -10.22 -15.37 5.88
N ARG A 137 -9.34 -14.60 6.53
CA ARG A 137 -9.30 -13.14 6.40
C ARG A 137 -8.38 -12.71 5.27
N LEU A 138 -7.25 -13.38 5.08
CA LEU A 138 -6.26 -13.00 4.07
C LEU A 138 -6.65 -13.38 2.64
N GLN A 139 -7.31 -14.53 2.42
CA GLN A 139 -7.66 -14.97 1.07
C GLN A 139 -8.52 -13.99 0.27
N PRO A 140 -9.59 -13.37 0.80
CA PRO A 140 -10.34 -12.38 0.04
C PRO A 140 -9.53 -11.12 -0.27
N LEU A 141 -8.61 -10.73 0.63
CA LEU A 141 -7.84 -9.49 0.55
C LEU A 141 -6.64 -9.55 -0.40
N LEU A 142 -6.25 -10.75 -0.85
CA LEU A 142 -5.05 -10.99 -1.67
C LEU A 142 -5.36 -11.39 -3.13
N GLN A 143 -6.60 -11.18 -3.59
CA GLN A 143 -7.05 -11.55 -4.94
C GLN A 143 -6.60 -10.56 -6.03
#